data_AF-A0A154V1V4-F1
#
_entry.id   AF-A0A154V1V4-F1
#
_cell.length_a   1.000
_cell.length_b   1.000
_cell.length_c   1.000
_cell.angle_alpha   90.00
_cell.angle_beta   90.00
_cell.angle_gamma   90.00
#
_symmetry.space_group_name_H-M   'P 1'
#
loop_
_entity.id
_entity.type
_entity.pdbx_description
1 polymer ?
#
loop_
_entity_poly.entity_id
_entity_poly.type
_entity_poly.pdbx_seq_one_letter_code
_entity_poly.pdbx_strand_id
1 'polypeptide(L)'
;MPIPSRLFRLCLGALAAAGLCLATFVAGPAPAAHAQANFRVCVAWNSSSFANGIGTGLVVKVYKNGDSTCAQKLQYMKDHYPEAYSGSSVQHTAVMIRCESLAERIGVDGDPCYQLVQNAIYKFTSSGDARYPADNPAFSYWRP
;
A
#
# COMPACT_ATOMS: atom_id res chain seq x y z
N MET A 1 30.07 -32.35 64.39
CA MET A 1 30.20 -31.02 65.03
C MET A 1 31.68 -30.82 65.38
N PRO A 2 32.34 -29.67 65.16
CA PRO A 2 31.81 -28.33 64.86
C PRO A 2 32.48 -27.64 63.65
N ILE A 3 31.81 -26.60 63.13
CA ILE A 3 32.38 -25.56 62.26
C ILE A 3 32.84 -24.42 63.18
N PRO A 4 34.04 -23.83 63.00
CA PRO A 4 34.32 -22.51 63.50
C PRO A 4 34.39 -21.50 62.36
N SER A 5 33.39 -20.62 62.37
CA SER A 5 33.28 -19.39 61.61
C SER A 5 34.20 -18.30 62.18
N ARG A 6 34.88 -17.56 61.31
CA ARG A 6 35.30 -16.14 61.45
C ARG A 6 35.85 -15.69 60.09
N LEU A 7 35.10 -14.88 59.35
CA LEU A 7 35.25 -13.41 59.32
C LEU A 7 36.67 -12.99 58.97
N PHE A 8 36.92 -12.73 57.68
CA PHE A 8 37.53 -11.50 57.15
C PHE A 8 38.00 -11.77 55.72
N ARG A 9 37.31 -11.18 54.74
CA ARG A 9 37.94 -10.52 53.58
C ARG A 9 36.84 -9.83 52.79
N LEU A 10 36.59 -8.61 53.25
CA LEU A 10 36.00 -7.54 52.48
C LEU A 10 36.86 -7.25 51.23
N CYS A 11 36.16 -6.78 50.21
CA CYS A 11 36.63 -5.97 49.09
C CYS A 11 37.53 -6.66 48.07
N LEU A 12 37.00 -6.92 46.88
CA LEU A 12 37.55 -6.46 45.61
C LEU A 12 36.67 -6.96 44.45
N GLY A 13 36.26 -6.04 43.58
CA GLY A 13 35.76 -6.40 42.25
C GLY A 13 34.38 -5.85 41.90
N ALA A 14 34.30 -4.53 41.76
CA ALA A 14 33.30 -3.91 40.91
C ALA A 14 33.52 -4.29 39.42
N LEU A 15 32.55 -3.90 38.58
CA LEU A 15 32.51 -3.96 37.11
C LEU A 15 32.10 -5.33 36.51
N ALA A 16 31.25 -5.42 35.49
CA ALA A 16 30.51 -4.42 34.74
C ALA A 16 29.50 -5.12 33.81
N ALA A 17 28.55 -4.30 33.36
CA ALA A 17 27.96 -4.33 32.03
C ALA A 17 26.97 -5.46 31.69
N ALA A 18 25.70 -5.06 31.72
CA ALA A 18 24.62 -5.64 30.96
C ALA A 18 25.01 -5.86 29.49
N GLY A 19 25.02 -7.13 29.05
CA GLY A 19 25.04 -7.48 27.64
C GLY A 19 23.65 -7.34 27.05
N LEU A 20 23.26 -6.13 26.64
CA LEU A 20 22.18 -5.98 25.65
C LEU A 20 22.69 -6.54 24.32
N CYS A 21 22.21 -7.72 23.93
CA CYS A 21 22.31 -8.15 22.54
C CYS A 21 21.44 -7.22 21.69
N LEU A 22 22.06 -6.17 21.14
CA LEU A 22 21.50 -5.36 20.08
C LEU A 22 21.31 -6.26 18.85
N ALA A 23 20.07 -6.73 18.64
CA ALA A 23 19.64 -7.21 17.35
C ALA A 23 19.63 -6.00 16.39
N THR A 24 20.76 -5.74 15.74
CA THR A 24 20.78 -4.81 14.60
C THR A 24 20.14 -5.52 13.41
N PHE A 25 18.81 -5.47 13.34
CA PHE A 25 18.15 -5.60 12.05
C PHE A 25 18.55 -4.36 11.25
N VAL A 26 19.51 -4.54 10.34
CA VAL A 26 19.64 -3.66 9.17
C VAL A 26 18.34 -3.84 8.40
N ALA A 27 17.34 -3.04 8.73
CA ALA A 27 16.20 -2.81 7.88
C ALA A 27 16.70 -1.95 6.72
N GLY A 28 17.31 -2.59 5.71
CA GLY A 28 17.27 -2.04 4.37
C GLY A 28 15.80 -1.80 3.99
N PRO A 29 15.49 -0.92 3.02
CA PRO A 29 14.13 -0.78 2.53
C PRO A 29 13.67 -2.18 2.14
N ALA A 30 12.68 -2.71 2.87
CA ALA A 30 12.16 -4.03 2.58
C ALA A 30 11.75 -4.01 1.10
N PRO A 31 12.19 -5.00 0.29
CA PRO A 31 11.65 -5.12 -1.05
C PRO A 31 10.13 -5.17 -0.93
N ALA A 32 9.39 -4.68 -1.93
CA ALA A 32 7.94 -4.67 -2.01
C ALA A 32 7.29 -6.09 -2.04
N ALA A 33 7.88 -7.07 -1.36
CA ALA A 33 7.56 -8.49 -1.34
C ALA A 33 6.44 -8.87 -0.35
N HIS A 34 5.78 -7.88 0.26
CA HIS A 34 4.59 -8.08 1.10
C HIS A 34 3.44 -7.14 0.72
N ALA A 35 3.33 -6.79 -0.56
CA ALA A 35 2.09 -6.24 -1.07
C ALA A 35 0.97 -7.29 -0.98
N GLN A 36 -0.24 -6.85 -0.70
CA GLN A 36 -1.29 -7.71 -0.12
C GLN A 36 -1.69 -8.86 -1.08
N ALA A 37 -1.01 -10.01 -0.99
CA ALA A 37 -0.97 -11.05 -2.02
C ALA A 37 -2.34 -11.61 -2.46
N ASN A 38 -3.32 -11.56 -1.55
CA ASN A 38 -4.68 -12.03 -1.77
C ASN A 38 -5.62 -10.96 -2.35
N PHE A 39 -5.14 -9.75 -2.59
CA PHE A 39 -5.92 -8.65 -3.12
C PHE A 39 -5.46 -8.25 -4.52
N ARG A 40 -6.41 -7.73 -5.29
CA ARG A 40 -6.21 -7.13 -6.60
C ARG A 40 -6.98 -5.83 -6.67
N VAL A 41 -6.71 -5.05 -7.68
CA VAL A 41 -7.45 -3.82 -7.96
C VAL A 41 -8.02 -3.83 -9.35
N CYS A 42 -9.15 -3.15 -9.47
CA CYS A 42 -9.77 -2.83 -10.73
C CYS A 42 -9.90 -1.33 -10.82
N VAL A 43 -9.53 -0.80 -11.98
CA VAL A 43 -9.35 0.64 -12.18
C VAL A 43 -9.99 1.10 -13.47
N ALA A 44 -10.51 2.31 -13.44
CA ALA A 44 -11.08 3.01 -14.58
C ALA A 44 -10.51 4.44 -14.62
N TRP A 45 -10.01 4.87 -15.78
CA TRP A 45 -9.43 6.19 -15.94
C TRP A 45 -9.70 6.77 -17.34
N ASN A 46 -9.48 8.08 -17.49
CA ASN A 46 -9.76 8.81 -18.73
C ASN A 46 -8.54 9.00 -19.64
N SER A 47 -7.37 9.34 -19.07
CA SER A 47 -6.20 9.70 -19.89
C SER A 47 -4.91 9.17 -19.27
N SER A 48 -3.86 8.98 -20.07
CA SER A 48 -2.52 8.60 -19.60
C SER A 48 -1.45 9.30 -20.42
N SER A 49 -0.40 9.82 -19.78
CA SER A 49 0.69 10.56 -20.42
C SER A 49 1.77 9.67 -21.04
N PHE A 50 1.83 8.39 -20.66
CA PHE A 50 2.81 7.44 -21.19
C PHE A 50 2.22 6.04 -21.42
N ALA A 51 2.91 5.25 -22.24
CA ALA A 51 2.54 3.87 -22.54
C ALA A 51 2.53 3.04 -21.25
N ASN A 52 1.43 2.33 -21.01
CA ASN A 52 1.13 1.59 -19.78
C ASN A 52 0.89 2.43 -18.51
N GLY A 53 0.90 3.76 -18.56
CA GLY A 53 0.47 4.58 -17.43
C GLY A 53 -1.01 4.39 -17.08
N ILE A 54 -1.36 4.70 -15.84
CA ILE A 54 -2.74 4.87 -15.38
C ILE A 54 -2.86 6.32 -14.91
N GLY A 55 -3.71 7.11 -15.55
CA GLY A 55 -3.99 8.48 -15.07
C GLY A 55 -5.01 8.53 -13.93
N THR A 56 -5.41 9.74 -13.57
CA THR A 56 -6.37 10.01 -12.50
C THR A 56 -7.69 9.31 -12.80
N GLY A 57 -8.27 8.66 -11.80
CA GLY A 57 -9.46 7.84 -12.02
C GLY A 57 -10.07 7.22 -10.77
N LEU A 58 -10.79 6.12 -10.97
CA LEU A 58 -11.46 5.36 -9.92
C LEU A 58 -10.80 4.00 -9.74
N VAL A 59 -10.69 3.56 -8.48
CA VAL A 59 -10.11 2.28 -8.09
C VAL A 59 -11.00 1.57 -7.07
N VAL A 60 -11.06 0.25 -7.18
CA VAL A 60 -11.61 -0.63 -6.14
C VAL A 60 -10.61 -1.75 -5.85
N LYS A 61 -10.43 -2.05 -4.56
CA LYS A 61 -9.66 -3.20 -4.09
C LYS A 61 -10.59 -4.38 -3.84
N VAL A 62 -10.27 -5.55 -4.38
CA VAL A 62 -11.07 -6.77 -4.24
C VAL A 62 -10.19 -7.95 -3.85
N TYR A 63 -10.79 -9.00 -3.33
CA TYR A 63 -10.10 -10.27 -3.13
C TYR A 63 -9.80 -10.94 -4.48
N LYS A 64 -8.66 -11.62 -4.61
CA LYS A 64 -8.16 -12.19 -5.88
C LYS A 64 -9.06 -13.23 -6.55
N ASN A 65 -9.93 -13.88 -5.77
CA ASN A 65 -10.91 -14.85 -6.27
C ASN A 65 -12.32 -14.22 -6.44
N GLY A 66 -12.42 -12.90 -6.30
CA GLY A 66 -13.66 -12.13 -6.34
C GLY A 66 -13.92 -11.44 -7.69
N ASP A 67 -13.53 -12.05 -8.81
CA ASP A 67 -13.56 -11.44 -10.15
C ASP A 67 -14.94 -10.84 -10.51
N SER A 68 -16.03 -11.52 -10.13
CA SER A 68 -17.38 -10.99 -10.33
C SER A 68 -17.63 -9.66 -9.62
N THR A 69 -17.03 -9.47 -8.44
CA THR A 69 -17.12 -8.20 -7.69
C THR A 69 -16.36 -7.10 -8.41
N CYS A 70 -15.17 -7.41 -8.92
CA CYS A 70 -14.40 -6.48 -9.74
C CYS A 70 -15.17 -6.05 -10.98
N ALA A 71 -15.73 -6.99 -11.76
CA ALA A 71 -16.47 -6.68 -12.97
C ALA A 71 -17.70 -5.80 -12.70
N GLN A 72 -18.47 -6.12 -11.66
CA GLN A 72 -19.64 -5.33 -11.24
C GLN A 72 -19.25 -3.91 -10.81
N LYS A 73 -18.22 -3.78 -9.96
CA LYS A 73 -17.73 -2.48 -9.50
C LYS A 73 -17.11 -1.67 -10.63
N LEU A 74 -16.39 -2.31 -11.56
CA LEU A 74 -15.82 -1.64 -12.72
C LEU A 74 -16.89 -1.09 -13.66
N GLN A 75 -17.97 -1.84 -13.88
CA GLN A 75 -19.10 -1.35 -14.64
C GLN A 75 -19.76 -0.16 -13.94
N TYR A 76 -19.99 -0.25 -12.63
CA TYR A 76 -20.49 0.86 -11.83
C TYR A 76 -19.57 2.10 -11.92
N MET A 77 -18.26 1.92 -11.82
CA MET A 77 -17.28 3.01 -11.96
C MET A 77 -17.35 3.68 -13.34
N LYS A 78 -17.63 2.93 -14.42
CA LYS A 78 -17.81 3.50 -15.77
C LYS A 78 -19.08 4.31 -15.88
N ASP A 79 -20.20 3.77 -15.40
CA ASP A 79 -21.52 4.38 -15.53
C ASP A 79 -21.62 5.67 -14.70
N HIS A 80 -20.97 5.69 -13.54
CA HIS A 80 -20.99 6.83 -12.62
C HIS A 80 -19.70 7.67 -12.66
N TYR A 81 -18.80 7.44 -13.62
CA TYR A 81 -17.55 8.21 -13.74
C TYR A 81 -17.77 9.73 -13.81
N PRO A 82 -18.76 10.25 -14.57
CA PRO A 82 -19.01 11.70 -14.64
C PRO A 82 -19.40 12.30 -13.28
N GLU A 83 -19.90 11.52 -12.33
CA GLU A 83 -20.20 12.00 -10.98
C GLU A 83 -18.94 12.14 -10.13
N ALA A 84 -17.94 11.28 -10.35
CA ALA A 84 -16.63 11.40 -9.71
C ALA A 84 -15.78 12.51 -10.35
N TYR A 85 -15.87 12.65 -11.68
CA TYR A 85 -15.10 13.58 -12.50
C TYR A 85 -16.02 14.24 -13.52
N SER A 86 -16.60 15.39 -13.13
CA SER A 86 -17.58 16.13 -13.94
C SER A 86 -17.06 16.43 -15.35
N GLY A 87 -17.90 16.14 -16.35
CA GLY A 87 -17.56 16.34 -17.76
C GLY A 87 -16.53 15.35 -18.32
N SER A 88 -16.21 14.28 -17.60
CA SER A 88 -15.26 13.24 -18.02
C SER A 88 -15.94 11.86 -18.13
N SER A 89 -15.33 10.95 -18.88
CA SER A 89 -15.80 9.59 -19.08
C SER A 89 -14.63 8.61 -19.07
N VAL A 90 -14.89 7.34 -18.72
CA VAL A 90 -13.85 6.31 -18.77
C VAL A 90 -13.43 6.04 -20.21
N GLN A 91 -12.13 6.05 -20.48
CA GLN A 91 -11.55 5.65 -21.77
C GLN A 91 -10.77 4.35 -21.66
N HIS A 92 -10.29 4.04 -20.45
CA HIS A 92 -9.42 2.90 -20.19
C HIS A 92 -9.78 2.20 -18.90
N THR A 93 -9.55 0.89 -18.86
CA THR A 93 -9.75 0.08 -17.66
C THR A 93 -8.65 -0.95 -17.51
N ALA A 94 -8.45 -1.41 -16.28
CA ALA A 94 -7.64 -2.59 -16.00
C ALA A 94 -8.33 -3.41 -14.91
N VAL A 95 -8.24 -4.72 -15.06
CA VAL A 95 -9.03 -5.70 -14.32
C VAL A 95 -8.06 -6.60 -13.58
N MET A 96 -8.31 -6.80 -12.29
CA MET A 96 -7.58 -7.72 -11.43
C MET A 96 -6.05 -7.57 -11.48
N ILE A 97 -5.56 -6.33 -11.55
CA ILE A 97 -4.12 -6.07 -11.51
C ILE A 97 -3.61 -6.13 -10.08
N ARG A 98 -2.31 -6.39 -9.96
CA ARG A 98 -1.57 -6.34 -8.69
C ARG A 98 -1.53 -4.91 -8.15
N CYS A 99 -1.47 -4.77 -6.83
CA CYS A 99 -1.42 -3.45 -6.19
C CYS A 99 -0.10 -2.73 -6.50
N GLU A 100 0.98 -3.48 -6.60
CA GLU A 100 2.31 -3.07 -7.01
C GLU A 100 2.30 -2.55 -8.45
N SER A 101 1.62 -3.28 -9.35
CA SER A 101 1.43 -2.82 -10.73
C SER A 101 0.58 -1.56 -10.81
N LEU A 102 -0.36 -1.33 -9.89
CA LEU A 102 -1.03 -0.04 -9.80
C LEU A 102 -0.04 1.05 -9.38
N ALA A 103 0.72 0.83 -8.30
CA ALA A 103 1.69 1.78 -7.75
C ALA A 103 2.67 2.29 -8.82
N GLU A 104 3.30 1.36 -9.54
CA GLU A 104 4.24 1.64 -10.63
C GLU A 104 3.60 2.51 -11.73
N ARG A 105 2.33 2.23 -12.05
CA ARG A 105 1.63 2.87 -13.18
C ARG A 105 1.03 4.24 -12.83
N ILE A 106 0.84 4.54 -11.54
CA ILE A 106 0.36 5.84 -11.06
C ILE A 106 1.46 6.72 -10.47
N GLY A 107 2.69 6.18 -10.38
CA GLY A 107 3.87 6.85 -9.83
C GLY A 107 3.79 7.06 -8.31
N VAL A 108 3.36 6.03 -7.57
CA VAL A 108 3.38 5.99 -6.11
C VAL A 108 4.45 5.01 -5.64
N ASP A 109 5.22 5.41 -4.64
CA ASP A 109 6.11 4.52 -3.91
C ASP A 109 5.32 3.71 -2.85
N GLY A 110 5.55 2.40 -2.81
CA GLY A 110 4.90 1.49 -1.86
C GLY A 110 3.59 0.87 -2.37
N ASP A 111 2.93 0.08 -1.51
CA ASP A 111 1.68 -0.60 -1.87
C ASP A 111 0.45 0.30 -1.57
N PRO A 112 -0.24 0.84 -2.59
CA PRO A 112 -1.40 1.71 -2.41
C PRO A 112 -2.60 0.98 -1.79
N CYS A 113 -2.66 -0.35 -1.86
CA CYS A 113 -3.79 -1.12 -1.35
C CYS A 113 -3.94 -1.08 0.17
N TYR A 114 -2.91 -0.68 0.93
CA TYR A 114 -3.04 -0.43 2.36
C TYR A 114 -3.94 0.78 2.69
N GLN A 115 -4.11 1.69 1.74
CA GLN A 115 -5.00 2.86 1.88
C GLN A 115 -6.44 2.56 1.47
N LEU A 116 -6.69 1.37 0.89
CA LEU A 116 -7.97 0.99 0.31
C LEU A 116 -8.69 -0.04 1.18
N VAL A 117 -9.91 0.29 1.56
CA VAL A 117 -10.86 -0.68 2.12
C VAL A 117 -11.36 -1.59 1.00
N GLN A 118 -11.45 -2.88 1.29
CA GLN A 118 -11.97 -3.86 0.33
C GLN A 118 -13.39 -3.50 -0.10
N ASN A 119 -13.67 -3.66 -1.40
CA ASN A 119 -14.94 -3.44 -2.08
C ASN A 119 -15.46 -2.00 -2.08
N ALA A 120 -14.75 -1.04 -1.48
CA ALA A 120 -15.06 0.38 -1.57
C ALA A 120 -14.35 1.02 -2.78
N ILE A 121 -15.02 1.99 -3.40
CA ILE A 121 -14.52 2.74 -4.55
C ILE A 121 -13.89 4.05 -4.08
N TYR A 122 -12.67 4.28 -4.55
CA TYR A 122 -11.90 5.50 -4.28
C TYR A 122 -11.67 6.26 -5.57
N LYS A 123 -11.66 7.58 -5.45
CA LYS A 123 -11.02 8.48 -6.42
C LYS A 123 -9.53 8.50 -6.14
N PHE A 124 -8.71 8.48 -7.18
CA PHE A 124 -7.28 8.66 -7.03
C PHE A 124 -6.72 9.63 -8.07
N THR A 125 -5.70 10.38 -7.68
CA THR A 125 -4.87 11.17 -8.61
C THR A 125 -3.64 10.38 -9.01
N SER A 126 -3.03 10.74 -10.14
CA SER A 126 -1.86 10.05 -10.68
C SER A 126 -0.89 11.02 -11.34
N SER A 127 0.41 10.76 -11.22
CA SER A 127 1.43 11.48 -11.97
C SER A 127 1.41 11.12 -13.46
N GLY A 128 0.82 9.96 -13.80
CA GLY A 128 0.61 9.49 -15.16
C GLY A 128 -0.61 10.05 -15.88
N ASP A 129 -1.35 11.00 -15.30
CA ASP A 129 -2.47 11.65 -16.00
C ASP A 129 -1.98 12.58 -17.12
N ALA A 130 -2.62 12.53 -18.29
CA ALA A 130 -2.20 13.34 -19.45
C ALA A 130 -2.64 14.80 -19.37
N ARG A 131 -3.67 15.10 -18.58
CA ARG A 131 -4.33 16.41 -18.55
C ARG A 131 -4.10 17.15 -17.24
N TYR A 132 -4.15 16.44 -16.12
CA TYR A 132 -3.98 16.97 -14.77
C TYR A 132 -3.07 16.03 -13.95
N PRO A 133 -1.77 15.91 -14.30
CA PRO A 133 -0.83 15.09 -13.54
C PRO A 133 -0.71 15.63 -12.11
N ALA A 134 -0.61 14.71 -11.15
CA ALA A 134 -0.40 15.03 -9.74
C ALA A 134 1.01 14.62 -9.30
N ASP A 135 1.78 15.57 -8.78
CA ASP A 135 3.12 15.30 -8.23
C ASP A 135 3.07 14.38 -7.00
N ASN A 136 1.96 14.43 -6.26
CA ASN A 136 1.69 13.60 -5.10
C ASN A 136 0.36 12.87 -5.31
N PRO A 137 0.38 11.68 -5.95
CA PRO A 137 -0.81 10.86 -6.12
C PRO A 137 -1.44 10.53 -4.75
N ALA A 138 -2.76 10.61 -4.66
CA ALA A 138 -3.49 10.40 -3.43
C ALA A 138 -4.80 9.66 -3.69
N PHE A 139 -5.33 8.99 -2.66
CA PHE A 139 -6.60 8.29 -2.69
C PHE A 139 -7.62 9.01 -1.78
N SER A 140 -8.86 9.12 -2.25
CA SER A 140 -9.97 9.67 -1.48
C SER A 140 -11.18 8.75 -1.62
N TYR A 141 -11.77 8.39 -0.49
CA TYR A 141 -12.99 7.58 -0.48
C TYR A 141 -14.10 8.29 -1.28
N TRP A 142 -14.82 7.54 -2.09
CA TRP A 142 -15.94 8.09 -2.86
C TRP A 142 -17.24 7.37 -2.54
N ARG A 143 -17.27 6.04 -2.69
CA ARG A 143 -18.49 5.23 -2.55
C ARG A 143 -18.16 3.84 -1.97
N PRO A 144 -19.14 3.16 -1.37
CA PRO A 144 -18.95 1.80 -0.89
C PRO A 144 -18.87 0.79 -2.04
#